data_AF-A0A2W6VJ27-F1
#
_entry.id   AF-A0A2W6VJ27-F1
#
_cell.length_a   1.000
_cell.length_b   1.000
_cell.length_c   1.000
_cell.angle_alpha   90.00
_cell.angle_beta   90.00
_cell.angle_gamma   90.00
#
_symmetry.space_group_name_H-M   'P 1'
#
loop_
_entity.id
_entity.type
_entity.pdbx_description
1 polymer ?
#
loop_
_entity_poly.entity_id
_entity_poly.type
_entity_poly.pdbx_seq_one_letter_code
_entity_poly.pdbx_strand_id
1 'polypeptide(L)'
;MTLAVPVRRPVLADLIARPSDRVRAFALDAALVVAGALFVAALAQVEIPLQPVPITGQTLGVVVVGAALGARRGAAALTTYLLAGLAGLPVFAGFTGSIAAVAKPSFGFIIGFVFAAFVAGWFAERAWDRKPVLAFVGFVAASAIPFVFGIPYMAFILNVVGGGTYGFADILQFGLWPFIVGGLIKAAVAALLIPAAWWAVRQADRTKRS
;
A
#
# COMPACT_ATOMS: atom_id res chain seq x y z
N MET A 1 -9.52 -28.14 24.28
CA MET A 1 -10.03 -27.26 23.18
C MET A 1 -8.85 -26.87 22.31
N THR A 2 -8.67 -27.55 21.18
CA THR A 2 -7.61 -27.23 20.22
C THR A 2 -8.10 -26.03 19.41
N LEU A 3 -7.54 -24.84 19.63
CA LEU A 3 -7.82 -23.68 18.80
C LEU A 3 -7.37 -24.01 17.37
N ALA A 4 -8.32 -24.28 16.48
CA ALA A 4 -8.04 -24.42 15.07
C ALA A 4 -7.52 -23.06 14.57
N VAL A 5 -6.20 -22.97 14.35
CA VAL A 5 -5.59 -21.80 13.71
C VAL A 5 -6.25 -21.67 12.33
N PRO A 6 -6.94 -20.55 12.02
CA PRO A 6 -7.55 -20.39 10.72
C PRO A 6 -6.47 -20.57 9.65
N VAL A 7 -6.69 -21.52 8.74
CA VAL A 7 -5.77 -21.78 7.64
C VAL A 7 -5.71 -20.50 6.79
N ARG A 8 -4.60 -19.76 6.90
CA ARG A 8 -4.36 -18.59 6.05
C ARG A 8 -4.36 -19.04 4.60
N ARG A 9 -5.14 -18.37 3.74
CA ARG A 9 -5.14 -18.69 2.31
C ARG A 9 -3.87 -18.11 1.67
N PRO A 10 -3.28 -18.81 0.68
CA PRO A 10 -2.10 -18.32 0.00
C PRO A 10 -2.42 -17.03 -0.77
N VAL A 11 -1.44 -16.13 -0.80
CA VAL A 11 -1.43 -14.91 -1.64
C VAL A 11 -0.62 -15.14 -2.92
N LEU A 12 -0.63 -14.17 -3.84
CA LEU A 12 0.04 -14.32 -5.15
C LEU A 12 1.55 -14.63 -5.01
N ALA A 13 2.23 -14.00 -4.06
CA ALA A 13 3.65 -14.25 -3.81
C ALA A 13 3.95 -15.69 -3.35
N ASP A 14 2.98 -16.38 -2.75
CA ASP A 14 3.15 -17.78 -2.31
C ASP A 14 3.11 -18.77 -3.48
N LEU A 15 2.75 -18.31 -4.69
CA LEU A 15 2.82 -19.10 -5.91
C LEU A 15 4.26 -19.25 -6.40
N ILE A 16 5.16 -18.37 -5.96
CA ILE A 16 6.60 -18.52 -6.23
C ILE A 16 7.10 -19.66 -5.35
N ALA A 17 7.68 -20.68 -5.97
CA ALA A 17 8.15 -21.88 -5.28
C ALA A 17 9.10 -21.50 -4.14
N ARG A 18 8.66 -21.72 -2.90
CA ARG A 18 9.43 -21.38 -1.71
C ARG A 18 10.59 -22.37 -1.55
N PRO A 19 11.85 -21.91 -1.50
CA PRO A 19 12.98 -22.80 -1.24
C PRO A 19 12.85 -23.48 0.13
N SER A 20 13.31 -24.74 0.23
CA SER A 20 13.38 -25.48 1.50
C SER A 20 14.51 -24.97 2.40
N ASP A 21 15.58 -24.45 1.81
CA ASP A 21 16.69 -23.83 2.51
C ASP A 21 16.27 -22.49 3.14
N ARG A 22 16.60 -22.31 4.42
CA ARG A 22 16.19 -21.13 5.21
C ARG A 22 16.79 -19.84 4.67
N VAL A 23 18.05 -19.86 4.21
CA VAL A 23 18.74 -18.67 3.70
C VAL A 23 18.11 -18.23 2.39
N ARG A 24 17.86 -19.16 1.47
CA ARG A 24 17.18 -18.88 0.21
C ARG A 24 15.74 -18.42 0.40
N ALA A 25 15.02 -19.00 1.36
CA ALA A 25 13.66 -18.56 1.70
C ALA A 25 13.65 -17.12 2.23
N PHE A 26 14.59 -16.78 3.13
CA PHE A 26 14.75 -15.41 3.62
C PHE A 26 15.12 -14.44 2.49
N ALA A 27 16.06 -14.82 1.61
CA ALA A 27 16.47 -14.00 0.48
C ALA A 27 15.30 -13.73 -0.49
N LEU A 28 14.43 -14.73 -0.73
CA LEU A 28 13.22 -14.54 -1.52
C LEU A 28 12.25 -13.55 -0.85
N ASP A 29 11.99 -13.70 0.45
CA ASP A 29 11.10 -12.79 1.18
C ASP A 29 11.66 -11.35 1.18
N ALA A 30 12.97 -11.17 1.34
CA ALA A 30 13.63 -9.87 1.24
C ALA A 30 13.54 -9.27 -0.17
N ALA A 31 13.77 -10.07 -1.21
CA ALA A 31 13.64 -9.64 -2.60
C ALA A 31 12.21 -9.19 -2.93
N LEU A 32 11.20 -9.92 -2.45
CA LEU A 32 9.79 -9.55 -2.60
C LEU A 32 9.45 -8.23 -1.90
N VAL A 33 9.97 -8.04 -0.68
CA VAL A 33 9.80 -6.80 0.09
C VAL A 33 10.42 -5.61 -0.63
N VAL A 34 11.64 -5.75 -1.14
CA VAL A 34 12.32 -4.70 -1.92
C VAL A 34 11.58 -4.42 -3.23
N ALA A 35 11.16 -5.45 -3.95
CA ALA A 35 10.39 -5.28 -5.19
C ALA A 35 9.06 -4.55 -4.94
N GLY A 36 8.36 -4.87 -3.85
CA GLY A 36 7.14 -4.15 -3.46
C GLY A 36 7.40 -2.68 -3.12
N ALA A 37 8.50 -2.38 -2.41
CA ALA A 37 8.90 -1.01 -2.11
C ALA A 37 9.22 -0.21 -3.39
N LEU A 38 9.97 -0.81 -4.31
CA LEU A 38 10.31 -0.20 -5.60
C LEU A 38 9.08 0.00 -6.49
N PHE A 39 8.13 -0.93 -6.48
CA PHE A 39 6.88 -0.77 -7.22
C PHE A 39 6.05 0.42 -6.72
N VAL A 40 5.95 0.59 -5.40
CA VAL A 40 5.29 1.76 -4.80
C VAL A 40 6.08 3.04 -5.13
N ALA A 41 7.41 3.00 -5.09
CA ALA A 41 8.26 4.14 -5.46
C ALA A 41 8.07 4.57 -6.92
N ALA A 42 7.94 3.62 -7.84
CA ALA A 42 7.66 3.91 -9.25
C ALA A 42 6.28 4.58 -9.41
N LEU A 43 5.25 4.06 -8.75
CA LEU A 43 3.91 4.66 -8.78
C LEU A 43 3.84 6.00 -8.05
N ALA A 44 4.75 6.29 -7.12
CA ALA A 44 4.87 7.60 -6.48
C ALA A 44 5.22 8.71 -7.45
N GLN A 45 5.91 8.39 -8.54
CA GLN A 45 6.32 9.38 -9.53
C GLN A 45 5.20 9.76 -10.50
N VAL A 46 4.12 8.97 -10.54
CA VAL A 46 2.91 9.34 -11.26
C VAL A 46 2.10 10.25 -10.34
N GLU A 47 2.39 11.55 -10.39
CA GLU A 47 1.74 12.56 -9.56
C GLU A 47 1.03 13.64 -10.36
N ILE A 48 -0.08 14.12 -9.79
CA ILE A 48 -0.66 15.40 -10.14
C ILE A 48 -0.21 16.37 -9.06
N PRO A 49 0.60 17.39 -9.41
CA PRO A 49 1.13 18.33 -8.43
C PRO A 49 -0.02 19.13 -7.84
N LEU A 50 -0.35 18.83 -6.58
CA LEU A 50 -1.36 19.52 -5.78
C LEU A 50 -0.71 19.89 -4.44
N GLN A 51 -1.01 21.09 -3.95
CA GLN A 51 -0.52 21.55 -2.64
C GLN A 51 -1.67 21.52 -1.63
N PRO A 52 -1.39 21.24 -0.35
CA PRO A 52 -0.09 20.85 0.23
C PRO A 52 0.25 19.35 0.07
N VAL A 53 -0.65 18.55 -0.50
CA VAL A 53 -0.48 17.10 -0.67
C VAL A 53 -0.71 16.74 -2.14
N PRO A 54 0.29 16.15 -2.84
CA PRO A 54 0.14 15.74 -4.23
C PRO A 54 -0.76 14.51 -4.33
N ILE A 55 -1.50 14.40 -5.45
CA ILE A 55 -2.24 13.17 -5.76
C ILE A 55 -1.29 12.23 -6.51
N THR A 56 -0.99 11.08 -5.93
CA THR A 56 -0.01 10.14 -6.52
C THR A 56 -0.62 8.78 -6.84
N GLY A 57 0.11 7.94 -7.57
CA GLY A 57 -0.19 6.52 -7.76
C GLY A 57 0.11 5.63 -6.54
N GLN A 58 0.69 6.17 -5.46
CA GLN A 58 1.16 5.36 -4.31
C GLN A 58 0.07 4.52 -3.68
N THR A 59 -1.12 5.09 -3.48
CA THR A 59 -2.23 4.39 -2.82
C THR A 59 -2.69 3.14 -3.58
N LEU A 60 -2.60 3.14 -4.92
CA LEU A 60 -2.80 1.95 -5.74
C LEU A 60 -1.69 0.92 -5.48
N GLY A 61 -0.43 1.38 -5.49
CA GLY A 61 0.72 0.53 -5.20
C GLY A 61 0.64 -0.16 -3.84
N VAL A 62 0.23 0.58 -2.81
CA VAL A 62 0.08 0.10 -1.44
C VAL A 62 -0.91 -1.06 -1.36
N VAL A 63 -2.11 -0.92 -1.95
CA VAL A 63 -3.12 -1.99 -1.90
C VAL A 63 -2.71 -3.20 -2.74
N VAL A 64 -2.10 -2.98 -3.91
CA VAL A 64 -1.61 -4.05 -4.80
C VAL A 64 -0.49 -4.84 -4.12
N VAL A 65 0.50 -4.16 -3.53
CA VAL A 65 1.62 -4.78 -2.82
C VAL A 65 1.13 -5.52 -1.59
N GLY A 66 0.23 -4.93 -0.81
CA GLY A 66 -0.41 -5.58 0.33
C GLY A 66 -1.11 -6.88 -0.09
N ALA A 67 -1.97 -6.81 -1.11
CA ALA A 67 -2.72 -7.97 -1.60
C ALA A 67 -1.82 -9.06 -2.18
N ALA A 68 -0.81 -8.69 -2.97
CA ALA A 68 0.08 -9.64 -3.63
C ALA A 68 1.04 -10.33 -2.66
N LEU A 69 1.60 -9.58 -1.71
CA LEU A 69 2.61 -10.09 -0.77
C LEU A 69 2.02 -10.62 0.55
N GLY A 70 0.77 -10.28 0.86
CA GLY A 70 0.14 -10.61 2.14
C GLY A 70 0.50 -9.61 3.25
N ALA A 71 -0.12 -9.75 4.42
CA ALA A 71 -0.15 -8.69 5.43
C ALA A 71 1.24 -8.31 5.94
N ARG A 72 2.07 -9.31 6.26
CA ARG A 72 3.40 -9.10 6.84
C ARG A 72 4.42 -8.57 5.83
N ARG A 73 4.52 -9.21 4.66
CA ARG A 73 5.47 -8.78 3.61
C ARG A 73 5.05 -7.45 2.99
N GLY A 74 3.75 -7.19 2.84
CA GLY A 74 3.25 -5.88 2.43
C GLY A 74 3.64 -4.79 3.42
N ALA A 75 3.36 -4.96 4.71
CA ALA A 75 3.79 -3.99 5.73
C ALA A 75 5.31 -3.78 5.75
N ALA A 76 6.09 -4.85 5.62
CA ALA A 76 7.55 -4.77 5.51
C ALA A 76 7.99 -3.98 4.27
N ALA A 77 7.37 -4.19 3.11
CA ALA A 77 7.66 -3.44 1.89
C ALA A 77 7.41 -1.94 2.05
N LEU A 78 6.29 -1.56 2.67
CA LEU A 78 5.96 -0.15 2.89
C LEU A 78 6.79 0.48 4.02
N THR A 79 7.25 -0.32 4.98
CA THR A 79 8.25 0.13 5.97
C THR A 79 9.59 0.38 5.29
N THR A 80 10.05 -0.54 4.43
CA THR A 80 11.28 -0.37 3.64
C THR A 80 11.19 0.86 2.74
N TYR A 81 10.05 1.09 2.08
CA TYR A 81 9.78 2.30 1.29
C TYR A 81 9.94 3.59 2.12
N LEU A 82 9.30 3.64 3.29
CA LEU A 82 9.35 4.77 4.20
C LEU A 82 10.80 5.04 4.65
N LEU A 83 11.49 4.00 5.14
CA LEU A 83 12.86 4.13 5.65
C LEU A 83 13.85 4.49 4.56
N ALA A 84 13.71 3.93 3.35
CA ALA A 84 14.55 4.28 2.21
C ALA A 84 14.42 5.77 1.85
N GLY A 85 13.20 6.32 1.82
CA GLY A 85 12.98 7.73 1.55
C GLY A 85 13.53 8.64 2.65
N LEU A 86 13.39 8.25 3.93
CA LEU A 86 14.01 8.99 5.04
C LEU A 86 15.55 8.93 5.01
N ALA A 87 16.12 7.81 4.56
CA ALA A 87 17.55 7.64 4.36
C ALA A 87 18.11 8.43 3.16
N GLY A 88 17.25 9.14 2.42
CA GLY A 88 17.65 10.03 1.33
C GLY A 88 17.51 9.45 -0.07
N LEU A 89 17.00 8.22 -0.22
CA LEU A 89 16.77 7.67 -1.56
C LEU A 89 15.57 8.40 -2.22
N PRO A 90 15.64 8.71 -3.54
CA PRO A 90 14.62 9.49 -4.25
C PRO A 90 13.37 8.66 -4.58
N VAL A 91 12.72 8.08 -3.57
CA VAL A 91 11.59 7.16 -3.71
C VAL A 91 10.24 7.81 -3.41
N PHE A 92 10.22 8.95 -2.72
CA PHE A 92 9.00 9.72 -2.54
C PHE A 92 8.62 10.46 -3.82
N ALA A 93 7.39 10.96 -3.88
CA ALA A 93 6.86 11.66 -5.04
C ALA A 93 7.75 12.87 -5.42
N GLY A 94 7.84 13.13 -6.72
CA GLY A 94 8.76 14.12 -7.29
C GLY A 94 10.25 13.74 -7.18
N PHE A 95 10.56 12.43 -7.16
CA PHE A 95 11.91 11.89 -6.93
C PHE A 95 12.60 12.47 -5.69
N THR A 96 11.83 12.67 -4.61
CA THR A 96 12.36 13.24 -3.37
C THR A 96 12.72 12.16 -2.35
N GLY A 97 13.61 12.50 -1.42
CA GLY A 97 13.99 11.65 -0.29
C GLY A 97 14.89 12.42 0.67
N SER A 98 14.50 12.54 1.93
CA SER A 98 15.31 13.10 3.01
C SER A 98 14.63 12.92 4.36
N ILE A 99 15.39 13.01 5.45
CA ILE A 99 14.83 13.11 6.80
C ILE A 99 13.91 14.33 6.98
N ALA A 100 14.17 15.41 6.23
CA ALA A 100 13.33 16.61 6.23
C ALA A 100 11.92 16.35 5.68
N ALA A 101 11.68 15.21 5.02
CA ALA A 101 10.33 14.79 4.64
C ALA A 101 9.38 14.69 5.85
N VAL A 102 9.88 14.44 7.06
CA VAL A 102 9.07 14.45 8.29
C VAL A 102 8.40 15.82 8.51
N ALA A 103 9.00 16.92 8.06
CA ALA A 103 8.38 18.24 8.14
C ALA A 103 7.33 18.50 7.04
N LYS A 104 7.11 17.56 6.10
CA LYS A 104 6.12 17.72 5.03
C LYS A 104 4.71 17.35 5.54
N PRO A 105 3.66 18.12 5.18
CA PRO A 105 2.30 17.82 5.60
C PRO A 105 1.78 16.45 5.10
N SER A 106 2.29 15.98 3.95
CA SER A 106 1.93 14.70 3.34
C SER A 106 2.59 13.47 3.99
N PHE A 107 3.56 13.64 4.87
CA PHE A 107 4.36 12.52 5.40
C PHE A 107 3.54 11.54 6.23
N GLY A 108 2.54 12.02 6.98
CA GLY A 108 1.65 11.16 7.78
C GLY A 108 0.87 10.12 6.97
N PHE A 109 0.60 10.39 5.69
CA PHE A 109 -0.02 9.41 4.79
C PHE A 109 0.92 8.24 4.50
N ILE A 110 2.23 8.48 4.38
CA ILE A 110 3.25 7.45 4.16
C ILE A 110 3.36 6.53 5.38
N ILE A 111 3.21 7.06 6.59
CA ILE A 111 3.11 6.24 7.81
C ILE A 111 1.88 5.33 7.72
N GLY A 112 0.74 5.90 7.34
CA GLY A 112 -0.50 5.14 7.16
C GLY A 112 -0.44 4.08 6.06
N PHE A 113 0.43 4.22 5.06
CA PHE A 113 0.63 3.22 4.00
C PHE A 113 1.11 1.86 4.54
N VAL A 114 1.90 1.85 5.63
CA VAL A 114 2.34 0.60 6.27
C VAL A 114 1.14 -0.22 6.76
N PHE A 115 0.22 0.45 7.46
CA PHE A 115 -0.98 -0.16 8.00
C PHE A 115 -1.99 -0.51 6.90
N ALA A 116 -2.13 0.34 5.88
CA ALA A 116 -2.97 0.08 4.72
C ALA A 116 -2.52 -1.19 3.96
N ALA A 117 -1.22 -1.36 3.73
CA ALA A 117 -0.68 -2.57 3.09
C ALA A 117 -0.91 -3.82 3.96
N PHE A 118 -0.74 -3.70 5.27
CA PHE A 118 -1.06 -4.79 6.19
C PHE A 118 -2.52 -5.23 6.07
N VAL A 119 -3.45 -4.28 6.11
CA VAL A 119 -4.89 -4.56 6.04
C VAL A 119 -5.31 -5.09 4.68
N ALA A 120 -4.79 -4.53 3.58
CA ALA A 120 -5.02 -5.05 2.24
C ALA A 120 -4.54 -6.51 2.11
N GLY A 121 -3.35 -6.82 2.63
CA GLY A 121 -2.84 -8.19 2.67
C GLY A 121 -3.64 -9.12 3.58
N TRP A 122 -4.16 -8.61 4.70
CA TRP A 122 -5.02 -9.37 5.60
C TRP A 122 -6.37 -9.77 4.96
N PHE A 123 -6.93 -8.91 4.10
CA PHE A 123 -8.08 -9.24 3.25
C PHE A 123 -7.73 -10.28 2.16
N ALA A 124 -6.55 -10.17 1.55
CA ALA A 124 -6.07 -11.15 0.57
C ALA A 124 -5.83 -12.55 1.19
N GLU A 125 -5.30 -12.61 2.42
CA GLU A 125 -5.16 -13.86 3.20
C GLU A 125 -6.53 -14.52 3.55
N ARG A 126 -7.65 -13.80 3.33
CA ARG A 126 -9.04 -14.29 3.41
C ARG A 126 -9.67 -14.53 2.05
N ALA A 127 -8.91 -14.40 0.97
CA ALA A 127 -9.35 -14.53 -0.43
C ALA A 127 -10.45 -13.55 -0.85
N TRP A 128 -10.54 -12.38 -0.22
CA TRP A 128 -11.44 -11.32 -0.68
C TRP A 128 -11.02 -10.80 -2.06
N ASP A 129 -9.71 -10.76 -2.28
CA ASP A 129 -9.02 -10.38 -3.51
C ASP A 129 -9.26 -11.31 -4.71
N ARG A 130 -10.01 -12.41 -4.53
CA ARG A 130 -10.43 -13.32 -5.61
C ARG A 130 -11.82 -12.99 -6.16
N LYS A 131 -12.59 -12.14 -5.48
CA LYS A 131 -13.94 -11.72 -5.87
C LYS A 131 -13.95 -10.19 -6.05
N PRO A 132 -14.26 -9.66 -7.26
CA PRO A 132 -14.13 -8.22 -7.53
C PRO A 132 -14.83 -7.31 -6.51
N VAL A 133 -16.05 -7.64 -6.09
CA VAL A 133 -16.80 -6.82 -5.12
C VAL A 133 -16.14 -6.82 -3.73
N LEU A 134 -15.71 -7.98 -3.22
CA LEU A 134 -15.02 -8.04 -1.92
C LEU A 134 -13.63 -7.40 -2.00
N ALA A 135 -12.93 -7.57 -3.12
CA ALA A 135 -11.66 -6.90 -3.37
C ALA A 135 -11.84 -5.39 -3.33
N PHE A 136 -12.86 -4.85 -4.01
CA PHE A 136 -13.16 -3.42 -4.01
C PHE A 136 -13.43 -2.90 -2.59
N VAL A 137 -14.34 -3.53 -1.85
CA VAL A 137 -14.67 -3.13 -0.47
C VAL A 137 -13.42 -3.20 0.43
N GLY A 138 -12.65 -4.28 0.34
CA GLY A 138 -11.42 -4.44 1.13
C GLY A 138 -10.37 -3.39 0.80
N PHE A 139 -10.20 -3.04 -0.48
CA PHE A 139 -9.24 -2.02 -0.92
C PHE A 139 -9.69 -0.59 -0.62
N VAL A 140 -11.00 -0.29 -0.68
CA VAL A 140 -11.53 0.98 -0.16
C VAL A 140 -11.27 1.09 1.34
N ALA A 141 -11.57 0.05 2.11
CA ALA A 141 -11.32 0.04 3.56
C ALA A 141 -9.83 0.22 3.89
N ALA A 142 -8.93 -0.48 3.19
CA ALA A 142 -7.50 -0.31 3.35
C ALA A 142 -7.03 1.10 2.95
N SER A 143 -7.61 1.68 1.89
CA SER A 143 -7.26 3.03 1.40
C SER A 143 -7.81 4.15 2.28
N ALA A 144 -8.72 3.86 3.21
CA ALA A 144 -9.18 4.81 4.21
C ALA A 144 -8.14 5.03 5.34
N ILE A 145 -7.31 4.01 5.62
CA ILE A 145 -6.35 4.01 6.72
C ILE A 145 -5.33 5.15 6.63
N PRO A 146 -4.74 5.48 5.47
CA PRO A 146 -3.80 6.59 5.36
C PRO A 146 -4.37 7.93 5.79
N PHE A 147 -5.67 8.16 5.66
CA PHE A 147 -6.31 9.40 6.14
C PHE A 147 -6.34 9.48 7.67
N VAL A 148 -6.45 8.35 8.38
CA VAL A 148 -6.43 8.31 9.86
C VAL A 148 -5.11 8.83 10.42
N PHE A 149 -4.01 8.60 9.72
CA PHE A 149 -2.68 9.08 10.11
C PHE A 149 -2.35 10.43 9.45
N GLY A 150 -2.63 10.55 8.15
CA GLY A 150 -2.28 11.70 7.34
C GLY A 150 -2.99 12.99 7.73
N ILE A 151 -4.29 12.94 8.02
CA ILE A 151 -5.08 14.14 8.35
C ILE A 151 -4.61 14.77 9.67
N PRO A 152 -4.50 14.04 10.80
CA PRO A 152 -3.98 14.61 12.03
C PRO A 152 -2.53 15.09 11.91
N TYR A 153 -1.69 14.34 11.19
CA TYR A 153 -0.29 14.72 10.95
C TYR A 153 -0.19 16.03 10.16
N MET A 154 -0.96 16.13 9.08
CA MET A 154 -1.02 17.33 8.24
C MET A 154 -1.49 18.54 9.05
N ALA A 155 -2.54 18.38 9.88
CA ALA A 155 -3.03 19.44 10.75
C ALA A 155 -1.95 19.91 11.73
N PHE A 156 -1.19 18.98 12.33
CA PHE A 156 -0.07 19.31 13.21
C PHE A 156 1.03 20.07 12.47
N ILE A 157 1.44 19.59 11.30
CA ILE A 157 2.52 20.24 10.53
C ILE A 157 2.11 21.64 10.08
N LEU A 158 0.91 21.81 9.52
CA LEU A 158 0.48 23.11 8.99
C LEU A 158 0.25 24.15 10.08
N ASN A 159 -0.34 23.77 11.21
CA ASN A 159 -0.69 24.71 12.28
C ASN A 159 0.41 24.88 13.32
N VAL A 160 1.01 23.80 13.80
CA VAL A 160 1.97 23.84 14.92
C VAL A 160 3.38 24.10 14.43
N VAL A 161 3.84 23.38 13.39
CA VAL A 161 5.21 23.52 12.86
C VAL A 161 5.30 24.69 11.89
N GLY A 162 4.30 24.86 11.02
CA GLY A 162 4.24 25.91 10.01
C GLY A 162 3.65 27.24 10.47
N GLY A 163 3.04 27.29 11.67
CA GLY A 163 2.43 28.52 12.22
C GLY A 163 1.13 28.96 11.52
N GLY A 164 0.49 28.08 10.75
CA GLY A 164 -0.79 28.35 10.10
C GLY A 164 -1.97 28.39 11.07
N THR A 165 -3.12 28.83 10.55
CA THR A 165 -4.40 28.90 11.29
C THR A 165 -5.53 28.23 10.49
N TYR A 166 -5.28 26.99 10.06
CA TYR A 166 -6.20 26.17 9.29
C TYR A 166 -7.17 25.41 10.19
N GLY A 167 -8.47 25.59 9.96
CA GLY A 167 -9.53 24.88 10.66
C GLY A 167 -9.72 23.45 10.14
N PHE A 168 -10.60 22.69 10.81
CA PHE A 168 -10.87 21.29 10.42
C PHE A 168 -11.35 21.15 8.97
N ALA A 169 -12.21 22.07 8.52
CA ALA A 169 -12.71 22.06 7.14
C ALA A 169 -11.59 22.24 6.12
N ASP A 170 -10.63 23.14 6.38
CA ASP A 170 -9.48 23.39 5.50
C ASP A 170 -8.59 22.14 5.41
N ILE A 171 -8.33 21.49 6.55
CA ILE A 171 -7.55 20.25 6.58
C ILE A 171 -8.25 19.14 5.75
N LEU A 172 -9.57 19.00 5.83
CA LEU A 172 -10.28 18.02 4.99
C LEU A 172 -10.26 18.39 3.50
N GLN A 173 -10.36 19.70 3.19
CA GLN A 173 -10.24 20.22 1.82
C GLN A 173 -8.87 19.89 1.21
N PHE A 174 -7.81 19.93 2.01
CA PHE A 174 -6.45 19.64 1.55
C PHE A 174 -6.09 18.16 1.55
N GLY A 175 -6.62 17.39 2.50
CA GLY A 175 -6.12 16.06 2.84
C GLY A 175 -7.08 14.91 2.59
N LEU A 176 -8.36 15.18 2.29
CA LEU A 176 -9.38 14.15 2.09
C LEU A 176 -10.10 14.31 0.75
N TRP A 177 -10.80 15.42 0.55
CA TRP A 177 -11.74 15.57 -0.57
C TRP A 177 -11.14 15.38 -1.97
N PRO A 178 -9.93 15.92 -2.28
CA PRO A 178 -9.31 15.72 -3.58
C PRO A 178 -8.98 14.25 -3.89
N PHE A 179 -8.89 13.41 -2.85
CA PHE A 179 -8.41 12.03 -2.96
C PHE A 179 -9.54 10.99 -3.05
N ILE A 180 -10.80 11.34 -2.73
CA ILE A 180 -11.90 10.38 -2.68
C ILE A 180 -12.16 9.75 -4.04
N VAL A 181 -12.42 10.57 -5.07
CA VAL A 181 -12.75 10.07 -6.41
C VAL A 181 -11.59 9.25 -6.98
N GLY A 182 -10.37 9.80 -6.92
CA GLY A 182 -9.18 9.09 -7.37
C GLY A 182 -8.89 7.82 -6.58
N GLY A 183 -9.19 7.80 -5.28
CA GLY A 183 -9.05 6.62 -4.42
C GLY A 183 -10.03 5.51 -4.78
N LEU A 184 -11.30 5.85 -5.03
CA LEU A 184 -12.31 4.89 -5.48
C LEU A 184 -11.95 4.30 -6.84
N ILE A 185 -11.50 5.12 -7.78
CA ILE A 185 -11.03 4.65 -9.10
C ILE A 185 -9.84 3.69 -8.92
N LYS A 186 -8.84 4.05 -8.11
CA LYS A 186 -7.68 3.19 -7.83
C LYS A 186 -8.09 1.86 -7.16
N ALA A 187 -9.01 1.90 -6.21
CA ALA A 187 -9.54 0.70 -5.58
C ALA A 187 -10.27 -0.20 -6.59
N ALA A 188 -11.05 0.38 -7.52
CA ALA A 188 -11.68 -0.36 -8.60
C ALA A 188 -10.64 -1.01 -9.54
N VAL A 189 -9.60 -0.27 -9.93
CA VAL A 189 -8.50 -0.79 -10.74
C VAL A 189 -7.83 -1.97 -10.03
N ALA A 190 -7.46 -1.83 -8.76
CA ALA A 190 -6.88 -2.94 -7.98
C ALA A 190 -7.84 -4.14 -7.88
N ALA A 191 -9.13 -3.88 -7.67
CA ALA A 191 -10.17 -4.91 -7.57
C ALA A 191 -10.47 -5.63 -8.88
N LEU A 192 -9.97 -5.12 -10.02
CA LEU A 192 -9.98 -5.84 -11.29
C LEU A 192 -8.65 -6.57 -11.50
N LEU A 193 -7.52 -5.89 -11.26
CA LEU A 193 -6.18 -6.42 -11.48
C LEU A 193 -5.89 -7.67 -10.64
N ILE A 194 -6.20 -7.67 -9.34
CA ILE A 194 -5.84 -8.78 -8.46
C ILE A 194 -6.67 -10.05 -8.74
N PRO A 195 -8.02 -9.99 -8.88
CA PRO A 195 -8.78 -11.16 -9.31
C PRO A 195 -8.39 -11.66 -10.70
N ALA A 196 -8.03 -10.76 -11.63
CA ALA A 196 -7.57 -11.12 -12.96
C ALA A 196 -6.24 -11.88 -12.92
N ALA A 197 -5.28 -11.44 -12.09
CA ALA A 197 -4.04 -12.17 -11.85
C ALA A 197 -4.32 -13.59 -11.32
N TRP A 198 -5.22 -13.72 -10.34
CA TRP A 198 -5.66 -15.03 -9.85
C TRP A 198 -6.35 -15.89 -10.91
N TRP A 199 -7.12 -15.28 -11.82
CA TRP A 199 -7.73 -15.99 -12.94
C TRP A 199 -6.68 -16.51 -13.92
N ALA A 200 -5.68 -15.69 -14.28
CA ALA A 200 -4.59 -16.09 -15.17
C ALA A 200 -3.79 -17.27 -14.61
N VAL A 201 -3.47 -17.24 -13.32
CA VAL A 201 -2.81 -18.35 -12.61
C VAL A 201 -3.63 -19.64 -12.74
N ARG A 202 -4.94 -19.59 -12.48
CA ARG A 202 -5.81 -20.77 -12.58
C ARG A 202 -5.87 -21.34 -13.99
N GLN A 203 -5.79 -20.50 -15.02
CA GLN A 203 -5.79 -20.97 -16.41
C GLN A 203 -4.47 -21.65 -16.78
N ALA A 204 -3.33 -21.08 -16.36
CA ALA A 204 -2.02 -21.69 -16.56
C ALA A 204 -1.87 -23.05 -15.84
N ASP A 205 -2.51 -23.22 -14.69
CA ASP A 205 -2.51 -24.50 -13.97
C ASP A 205 -3.38 -25.56 -14.65
N ARG A 206 -4.44 -25.15 -15.37
CA ARG A 206 -5.31 -26.08 -16.13
C ARG A 206 -4.61 -26.63 -17.35
N THR A 207 -3.87 -25.80 -18.09
CA THR A 207 -3.15 -26.22 -19.30
C THR A 207 -1.97 -27.15 -19.02
N LYS A 208 -1.37 -27.08 -17.83
CA LYS A 208 -0.32 -28.03 -17.41
C LYS A 208 -0.85 -29.42 -17.02
N ARG A 209 -2.16 -29.57 -16.85
CA ARG A 209 -2.82 -30.82 -16.42
C ARG A 209 -3.52 -31.56 -17.56
N SER A 210 -3.65 -30.95 -18.74
CA SER A 210 -4.13 -31.56 -19.98
C SER A 210 -2.97 -32.10 -20.80
#